data_AF-A0A5B7V3J9-F1
#
_entry.id   AF-A0A5B7V3J9-F1
#
_cell.length_a   1.000
_cell.length_b   1.000
_cell.length_c   1.000
_cell.angle_alpha   90.00
_cell.angle_beta   90.00
_cell.angle_gamma   90.00
#
_symmetry.space_group_name_H-M   'P 1'
#
loop_
_entity.id
_entity.type
_entity.pdbx_description
1 polymer ?
#
loop_
_entity_poly.entity_id
_entity_poly.type
_entity_poly.pdbx_seq_one_letter_code
_entity_poly.pdbx_strand_id
1 'polypeptide(L)'
;MTPGPGGGPGAARPVLAEPTRAVPIDHFSAVHLAAATARTLARRCGLPGALPDRAAVVASELASNIAKHASGGSVYLQRLAHGEGLEIIVADRGPGMRELERCLTDGYTTTNTLGAGLGAIRRIATTLTIRTRAGTGTLVCARLAHPGRTTDAERPVGSLCLPAEGERHCGDAAAVAFTDRGPTALAVDGLGHGAEAEEAARAAVRCFHRLPDADLPDLFAAAHRALRHSRGAAIGVLRLRDDTVDYCGVGNVRVALLSPDDVVRRLSGQPGVVGWNMPPPQVRRLSVPAGTTAVLHTDGVDQRWARDPEPFLLRLPPPLLATALVHGFRHSRDDATAVAVKTPQPQPSQPKTPRIETPQRPR
;
A
#
# COMPACT_ATOMS: atom_id res chain seq x y z
N MET A 1 31.00 15.87 -35.81
CA MET A 1 30.91 15.21 -34.48
C MET A 1 29.58 15.58 -33.84
N THR A 2 28.60 14.70 -33.95
CA THR A 2 27.30 14.79 -33.29
C THR A 2 27.42 14.36 -31.83
N PRO A 3 26.89 15.10 -30.85
CA PRO A 3 26.87 14.64 -29.46
C PRO A 3 25.78 13.58 -29.30
N GLY A 4 26.15 12.43 -28.74
CA GLY A 4 25.27 11.28 -28.53
C GLY A 4 24.25 11.49 -27.40
N PRO A 5 23.15 10.71 -27.39
CA PRO A 5 22.13 10.81 -26.36
C PRO A 5 22.58 10.06 -25.10
N GLY A 6 23.06 10.80 -24.10
CA GLY A 6 23.24 10.28 -22.74
C GLY A 6 21.89 10.15 -22.05
N GLY A 7 21.21 9.02 -22.24
CA GLY A 7 20.02 8.66 -21.48
C GLY A 7 20.40 8.18 -20.08
N GLY A 8 20.32 9.08 -19.09
CA GLY A 8 20.33 8.67 -17.67
C GLY A 8 19.10 7.81 -17.33
N PRO A 9 19.13 7.01 -16.25
CA PRO A 9 18.00 6.17 -15.86
C PRO A 9 16.79 7.09 -15.61
N GLY A 10 15.75 6.93 -16.44
CA GLY A 10 14.58 7.78 -16.43
C GLY A 10 13.98 7.87 -15.04
N ALA A 11 13.91 9.09 -14.51
CA ALA A 11 13.14 9.40 -13.32
C ALA A 11 11.72 8.86 -13.53
N ALA A 12 11.29 7.95 -12.66
CA ALA A 12 9.93 7.41 -12.69
C ALA A 12 8.94 8.59 -12.73
N ARG A 13 8.05 8.61 -13.74
CA ARG A 13 6.98 9.62 -13.81
C ARG A 13 6.25 9.63 -12.46
N PRO A 14 6.02 10.80 -11.84
CA PRO A 14 5.32 10.87 -10.57
C PRO A 14 3.96 10.18 -10.73
N VAL A 15 3.73 9.19 -9.88
CA VAL A 15 2.46 8.47 -9.83
C VAL A 15 1.43 9.46 -9.30
N LEU A 16 0.52 9.91 -10.16
CA LEU A 16 -0.68 10.58 -9.67
C LEU A 16 -1.46 9.52 -8.88
N ALA A 17 -1.72 9.80 -7.59
CA ALA A 17 -2.52 8.94 -6.74
C ALA A 17 -3.95 8.91 -7.31
N GLU A 18 -4.28 7.85 -8.04
CA GLU A 18 -5.65 7.52 -8.38
C GLU A 18 -6.26 6.75 -7.20
N PRO A 19 -7.53 7.00 -6.84
CA PRO A 19 -8.22 6.22 -5.82
C PRO A 19 -8.23 4.73 -6.17
N THR A 20 -8.13 3.89 -5.14
CA THR A 20 -8.22 2.44 -5.28
C THR A 20 -9.58 2.04 -5.83
N ARG A 21 -9.60 1.14 -6.82
CA ARG A 21 -10.84 0.57 -7.34
C ARG A 21 -11.29 -0.57 -6.44
N ALA A 22 -12.42 -0.40 -5.76
CA ALA A 22 -13.05 -1.46 -4.97
C ALA A 22 -14.13 -2.16 -5.80
N VAL A 23 -14.11 -3.49 -5.80
CA VAL A 23 -15.16 -4.35 -6.36
C VAL A 23 -15.71 -5.19 -5.21
N PRO A 24 -16.82 -4.79 -4.58
CA PRO A 24 -17.54 -5.63 -3.63
C PRO A 24 -17.97 -6.93 -4.31
N ILE A 25 -17.81 -8.05 -3.62
CA ILE A 25 -18.26 -9.36 -4.12
C ILE A 25 -19.53 -9.74 -3.37
N ASP A 26 -20.66 -9.29 -3.92
CA ASP A 26 -22.03 -9.58 -3.46
C ASP A 26 -22.75 -10.59 -4.37
N HIS A 27 -22.32 -10.72 -5.62
CA HIS A 27 -22.86 -11.65 -6.60
C HIS A 27 -21.76 -12.20 -7.52
N PHE A 28 -21.99 -13.36 -8.14
CA PHE A 28 -21.00 -14.01 -9.01
C PHE A 28 -20.63 -13.17 -10.25
N SER A 29 -21.50 -12.24 -10.67
CA SER A 29 -21.19 -11.27 -11.74
C SER A 29 -20.01 -10.35 -11.37
N ALA A 30 -19.79 -10.07 -10.07
CA ALA A 30 -18.68 -9.25 -9.61
C ALA A 30 -17.31 -9.86 -9.92
N VAL A 31 -17.23 -11.19 -10.09
CA VAL A 31 -16.00 -11.89 -10.54
C VAL A 31 -15.55 -11.39 -11.91
N HIS A 32 -16.49 -11.24 -12.85
CA HIS A 32 -16.20 -10.73 -14.19
C HIS A 32 -15.81 -9.25 -14.16
N LEU A 33 -16.46 -8.45 -13.30
CA LEU A 33 -16.13 -7.05 -13.09
C LEU A 33 -14.71 -6.88 -12.52
N ALA A 34 -14.32 -7.70 -11.53
CA ALA A 34 -12.97 -7.70 -10.98
C ALA A 34 -11.92 -8.02 -12.05
N ALA A 35 -12.17 -9.05 -12.87
CA ALA A 35 -11.27 -9.44 -13.97
C ALA A 35 -11.14 -8.33 -15.04
N ALA A 36 -12.25 -7.73 -15.46
CA ALA A 36 -12.25 -6.65 -16.45
C ALA A 36 -11.55 -5.38 -15.93
N THR A 37 -11.77 -5.06 -14.65
CA THR A 37 -11.13 -3.91 -13.98
C THR A 37 -9.62 -4.13 -13.86
N ALA A 38 -9.19 -5.33 -13.44
CA ALA A 38 -7.77 -5.69 -13.35
C ALA A 38 -7.06 -5.61 -14.70
N ARG A 39 -7.67 -6.15 -15.77
CA ARG A 39 -7.13 -6.06 -17.14
C ARG A 39 -6.96 -4.62 -17.59
N THR A 40 -7.99 -3.80 -17.36
CA THR A 40 -7.99 -2.38 -17.76
C THR A 40 -6.91 -1.61 -17.01
N LEU A 41 -6.80 -1.82 -15.70
CA LEU A 41 -5.80 -1.14 -14.88
C LEU A 41 -4.38 -1.61 -15.20
N ALA A 42 -4.16 -2.91 -15.44
CA ALA A 42 -2.88 -3.43 -15.90
C ALA A 42 -2.38 -2.75 -17.18
N ARG A 43 -3.27 -2.54 -18.17
CA ARG A 43 -2.96 -1.79 -19.40
C ARG A 43 -2.60 -0.34 -19.11
N ARG A 44 -3.35 0.33 -18.23
CA ARG A 44 -3.05 1.71 -17.79
C ARG A 44 -1.71 1.80 -17.04
N CYS A 45 -1.33 0.76 -16.31
CA CYS A 45 -0.01 0.66 -15.69
C CYS A 45 1.12 0.40 -16.70
N GLY A 46 0.81 0.15 -17.99
CA GLY A 46 1.81 -0.14 -19.02
C GLY A 46 2.36 -1.56 -18.96
N LEU A 47 1.68 -2.51 -18.29
CA LEU A 47 2.14 -3.89 -18.21
C LEU A 47 2.10 -4.56 -19.60
N PRO A 48 3.24 -5.07 -20.13
CA PRO A 48 3.32 -5.54 -21.51
C PRO A 48 2.80 -6.97 -21.71
N GLY A 49 2.58 -7.32 -22.98
CA GLY A 49 2.30 -8.69 -23.42
C GLY A 49 1.07 -9.31 -22.74
N ALA A 50 1.22 -10.52 -22.22
CA ALA A 50 0.14 -11.28 -21.58
C ALA A 50 -0.18 -10.85 -20.13
N LEU A 51 0.54 -9.86 -19.57
CA LEU A 51 0.37 -9.45 -18.17
C LEU A 51 -1.04 -8.89 -17.85
N PRO A 52 -1.71 -8.12 -18.73
CA PRO A 52 -3.09 -7.71 -18.48
C PRO A 52 -4.09 -8.86 -18.40
N ASP A 53 -3.92 -9.91 -19.20
CA ASP A 53 -4.79 -11.09 -19.14
C ASP A 53 -4.48 -11.95 -17.90
N ARG A 54 -3.20 -12.06 -17.54
CA ARG A 54 -2.77 -12.67 -16.28
C ARG A 54 -3.33 -11.95 -15.06
N ALA A 55 -3.37 -10.62 -15.07
CA ALA A 55 -4.02 -9.83 -14.03
C ALA A 55 -5.52 -10.14 -13.91
N ALA A 56 -6.21 -10.31 -15.06
CA ALA A 56 -7.62 -10.69 -15.08
C ALA A 56 -7.84 -12.07 -14.43
N VAL A 57 -6.98 -13.05 -14.73
CA VAL A 57 -7.03 -14.39 -14.11
C VAL A 57 -6.81 -14.30 -12.61
N VAL A 58 -5.80 -13.57 -12.14
CA VAL A 58 -5.56 -13.40 -10.70
C VAL A 58 -6.78 -12.80 -10.00
N ALA A 59 -7.35 -11.73 -10.58
CA ALA A 59 -8.53 -11.09 -10.00
C ALA A 59 -9.77 -12.02 -10.01
N SER A 60 -10.01 -12.79 -11.07
CA SER A 60 -11.16 -13.70 -11.12
C SER A 60 -11.04 -14.85 -10.13
N GLU A 61 -9.85 -15.44 -9.98
CA GLU A 61 -9.62 -16.51 -9.00
C GLU A 61 -9.80 -16.00 -7.57
N LEU A 62 -9.22 -14.84 -7.26
CA LEU A 62 -9.39 -14.20 -5.95
C LEU A 62 -10.86 -13.84 -5.66
N ALA A 63 -11.57 -13.24 -6.62
CA ALA A 63 -12.98 -12.90 -6.48
C ALA A 63 -13.87 -14.15 -6.34
N SER A 64 -13.60 -15.19 -7.12
CA SER A 64 -14.32 -16.46 -7.05
C SER A 64 -14.14 -17.12 -5.69
N ASN A 65 -12.97 -17.00 -5.06
CA ASN A 65 -12.76 -17.55 -3.73
C ASN A 65 -13.64 -16.86 -2.69
N ILE A 66 -13.81 -15.53 -2.78
CA ILE A 66 -14.74 -14.80 -1.93
C ILE A 66 -16.17 -15.31 -2.16
N ALA A 67 -16.62 -15.33 -3.42
CA ALA A 67 -17.99 -15.70 -3.78
C ALA A 67 -18.38 -17.13 -3.36
N LYS A 68 -17.41 -18.06 -3.35
CA LYS A 68 -17.66 -19.47 -2.99
C LYS A 68 -17.54 -19.75 -1.50
N HIS A 69 -16.71 -19.01 -0.77
CA HIS A 69 -16.25 -19.43 0.57
C HIS A 69 -16.42 -18.38 1.67
N ALA A 70 -16.70 -17.12 1.34
CA ALA A 70 -16.88 -16.06 2.32
C ALA A 70 -18.32 -15.55 2.36
N SER A 71 -18.72 -14.93 3.47
CA SER A 71 -20.02 -14.26 3.60
C SER A 71 -20.02 -12.82 3.07
N GLY A 72 -18.87 -12.38 2.53
CA GLY A 72 -18.67 -11.06 1.96
C GLY A 72 -17.19 -10.75 1.82
N GLY A 73 -16.88 -9.71 1.05
CA GLY A 73 -15.52 -9.27 0.83
C GLY A 73 -15.41 -8.31 -0.34
N SER A 74 -14.20 -7.85 -0.62
CA SER A 74 -13.92 -6.95 -1.73
C SER A 74 -12.58 -7.26 -2.37
N VAL A 75 -12.52 -7.05 -3.68
CA VAL A 75 -11.27 -6.99 -4.44
C VAL A 75 -10.90 -5.53 -4.63
N TYR A 76 -9.70 -5.17 -4.23
CA TYR A 76 -9.10 -3.86 -4.38
C TYR A 76 -8.03 -3.89 -5.48
N LEU A 77 -8.11 -2.96 -6.42
CA LEU A 77 -7.28 -2.89 -7.60
C LEU A 77 -6.66 -1.50 -7.71
N GLN A 78 -5.33 -1.42 -7.68
CA GLN A 78 -4.60 -0.16 -7.73
C GLN A 78 -3.22 -0.32 -8.38
N ARG A 79 -2.59 0.81 -8.74
CA ARG A 79 -1.17 0.81 -9.10
C ARG A 79 -0.35 0.48 -7.85
N LEU A 80 0.86 -0.06 -8.03
CA LEU A 80 1.79 -0.19 -6.89
C LEU A 80 2.01 1.18 -6.23
N ALA A 81 2.04 1.20 -4.89
CA ALA A 81 2.32 2.41 -4.11
C ALA A 81 3.71 3.02 -4.41
N HIS A 82 4.61 2.22 -4.98
CA HIS A 82 5.89 2.64 -5.52
C HIS A 82 6.25 1.81 -6.76
N GLY A 83 6.87 2.46 -7.75
CA GLY A 83 7.32 1.80 -8.96
C GLY A 83 6.22 1.54 -9.99
N GLU A 84 6.45 0.55 -10.85
CA GLU A 84 5.59 0.23 -11.98
C GLU A 84 4.96 -1.15 -11.86
N GLY A 85 3.63 -1.19 -11.74
CA GLY A 85 2.89 -2.44 -11.67
C GLY A 85 1.45 -2.29 -11.21
N LEU A 86 0.81 -3.44 -11.06
CA LEU A 86 -0.54 -3.60 -10.55
C LEU A 86 -0.50 -4.32 -9.20
N GLU A 87 -1.32 -3.87 -8.27
CA GLU A 87 -1.62 -4.52 -7.02
C GLU A 87 -3.09 -4.95 -6.98
N ILE A 88 -3.32 -6.22 -6.64
CA ILE A 88 -4.63 -6.84 -6.49
C ILE A 88 -4.70 -7.37 -5.06
N ILE A 89 -5.57 -6.77 -4.24
CA ILE A 89 -5.72 -7.14 -2.83
C ILE A 89 -7.14 -7.64 -2.59
N VAL A 90 -7.29 -8.70 -1.81
CA VAL A 90 -8.57 -9.16 -1.29
C VAL A 90 -8.61 -8.99 0.22
N ALA A 91 -9.76 -8.54 0.70
CA ALA A 91 -10.18 -8.72 2.08
C ALA A 91 -11.57 -9.35 2.11
N ASP A 92 -11.69 -10.49 2.78
CA ASP A 92 -12.95 -11.19 2.97
C ASP A 92 -13.30 -11.37 4.46
N ARG A 93 -14.57 -11.72 4.69
CA ARG A 93 -15.11 -12.12 5.99
C ARG A 93 -15.54 -13.59 5.96
N GLY A 94 -14.64 -14.46 5.53
CA GLY A 94 -14.86 -15.91 5.48
C GLY A 94 -14.49 -16.64 6.78
N PRO A 95 -14.63 -17.98 6.79
CA PRO A 95 -14.18 -18.82 7.90
C PRO A 95 -12.65 -18.84 8.07
N GLY A 96 -11.90 -18.30 7.11
CA GLY A 96 -10.45 -18.42 7.02
C GLY A 96 -10.00 -19.82 6.57
N MET A 97 -8.72 -19.97 6.28
CA MET A 97 -8.07 -21.22 5.92
C MET A 97 -7.28 -21.81 7.11
N ARG A 98 -7.51 -23.09 7.41
CA ARG A 98 -6.82 -23.81 8.51
C ARG A 98 -5.42 -24.29 8.11
N GLU A 99 -5.24 -24.68 6.85
CA GLU A 99 -3.99 -25.29 6.34
C GLU A 99 -3.53 -24.61 5.04
N LEU A 100 -3.09 -23.35 5.17
CA LEU A 100 -2.71 -22.51 4.03
C LEU A 100 -1.66 -23.17 3.11
N GLU A 101 -0.63 -23.79 3.68
CA GLU A 101 0.43 -24.45 2.90
C GLU A 101 -0.11 -25.60 2.02
N ARG A 102 -1.17 -26.28 2.49
CA ARG A 102 -1.82 -27.32 1.68
C ARG A 102 -2.64 -26.72 0.54
N CYS A 103 -3.29 -25.57 0.76
CA CYS A 103 -4.00 -24.83 -0.30
C CYS A 103 -3.07 -24.27 -1.39
N LEU A 104 -1.77 -24.12 -1.10
CA LEU A 104 -0.75 -23.64 -2.05
C LEU A 104 -0.02 -24.76 -2.81
N THR A 105 -0.22 -26.02 -2.44
CA THR A 105 0.39 -27.19 -3.09
C THR A 105 -0.53 -27.69 -4.20
N ASP A 106 -0.01 -27.79 -5.43
CA ASP A 106 -0.78 -28.28 -6.59
C ASP A 106 -1.32 -29.70 -6.31
N GLY A 107 -2.60 -29.94 -6.60
CA GLY A 107 -3.16 -31.29 -6.71
C GLY A 107 -4.02 -31.80 -5.55
N TYR A 108 -4.24 -31.05 -4.46
CA TYR A 108 -5.21 -31.46 -3.43
C TYR A 108 -6.59 -30.84 -3.68
N THR A 109 -7.41 -31.55 -4.44
CA THR A 109 -8.85 -31.31 -4.54
C THR A 109 -9.57 -32.01 -3.39
N THR A 110 -9.78 -31.31 -2.27
CA THR A 110 -10.93 -31.62 -1.41
C THR A 110 -12.12 -30.84 -1.96
N THR A 111 -12.97 -31.56 -2.70
CA THR A 111 -14.31 -31.14 -3.12
C THR A 111 -14.38 -29.73 -3.75
N ASN A 112 -14.26 -29.69 -5.08
CA ASN A 112 -14.41 -28.52 -5.97
C ASN A 112 -13.40 -27.36 -5.81
N THR A 113 -12.40 -27.36 -6.70
CA THR A 113 -11.65 -26.18 -7.22
C THR A 113 -10.75 -25.33 -6.32
N LEU A 114 -10.70 -25.54 -5.00
CA LEU A 114 -9.97 -24.66 -4.06
C LEU A 114 -8.43 -24.62 -4.21
N GLY A 115 -7.77 -25.69 -4.65
CA GLY A 115 -6.29 -25.76 -4.73
C GLY A 115 -5.66 -25.25 -6.03
N ALA A 116 -6.41 -25.22 -7.13
CA ALA A 116 -5.87 -24.83 -8.44
C ALA A 116 -5.71 -23.31 -8.58
N GLY A 117 -6.64 -22.53 -8.00
CA GLY A 117 -6.68 -21.07 -8.13
C GLY A 117 -5.50 -20.36 -7.44
N LEU A 118 -5.23 -20.69 -6.17
CA LEU A 118 -4.11 -20.09 -5.43
C LEU A 118 -2.74 -20.50 -5.98
N GLY A 119 -2.59 -21.75 -6.44
CA GLY A 119 -1.40 -22.20 -7.16
C GLY A 119 -1.17 -21.44 -8.45
N ALA A 120 -2.22 -21.19 -9.24
CA ALA A 120 -2.16 -20.37 -10.45
C ALA A 120 -1.76 -18.92 -10.14
N ILE A 121 -2.37 -18.30 -9.11
CA ILE A 121 -2.02 -16.94 -8.67
C ILE A 121 -0.54 -16.87 -8.28
N ARG A 122 -0.02 -17.86 -7.54
CA ARG A 122 1.38 -17.93 -7.12
C ARG A 122 2.35 -17.99 -8.31
N ARG A 123 1.98 -18.69 -9.39
CA ARG A 123 2.79 -18.77 -10.63
C ARG A 123 2.76 -17.48 -11.44
N ILE A 124 1.66 -16.72 -11.36
CA ILE A 124 1.45 -15.50 -12.14
C ILE A 124 2.04 -14.27 -11.45
N ALA A 125 1.82 -14.13 -10.14
CA ALA A 125 2.19 -12.95 -9.39
C ALA A 125 3.71 -12.83 -9.21
N THR A 126 4.23 -11.61 -9.27
CA THR A 126 5.60 -11.30 -8.87
C THR A 126 5.80 -11.54 -7.38
N THR A 127 4.84 -11.10 -6.57
CA THR A 127 4.81 -11.40 -5.14
C THR A 127 3.39 -11.77 -4.73
N LEU A 128 3.26 -12.76 -3.84
CA LEU A 128 1.99 -13.17 -3.26
C LEU A 128 2.14 -13.23 -1.74
N THR A 129 1.26 -12.52 -1.04
CA THR A 129 1.19 -12.53 0.43
C THR A 129 -0.21 -12.91 0.85
N ILE A 130 -0.33 -13.93 1.70
CA ILE A 130 -1.60 -14.38 2.25
C ILE A 130 -1.54 -14.34 3.77
N ARG A 131 -2.58 -13.81 4.40
CA ARG A 131 -2.82 -13.88 5.85
C ARG A 131 -4.26 -14.27 6.07
N THR A 132 -4.47 -15.24 6.94
CA THR A 132 -5.80 -15.80 7.21
C THR A 132 -5.91 -16.07 8.69
N ARG A 133 -7.11 -15.86 9.24
CA ARG A 133 -7.41 -16.22 10.63
C ARG A 133 -8.77 -16.91 10.69
N ALA A 134 -8.80 -18.04 11.40
CA ALA A 134 -10.01 -18.81 11.60
C ALA A 134 -11.12 -17.92 12.19
N GLY A 135 -12.30 -17.95 11.56
CA GLY A 135 -13.47 -17.16 11.96
C GLY A 135 -13.38 -15.65 11.73
N THR A 136 -12.31 -15.14 11.11
CA THR A 136 -12.15 -13.71 10.79
C THR A 136 -12.12 -13.45 9.29
N GLY A 137 -11.50 -14.35 8.52
CA GLY A 137 -11.41 -14.22 7.06
C GLY A 137 -9.98 -14.28 6.55
N THR A 138 -9.84 -13.93 5.28
CA THR A 138 -8.59 -13.97 4.52
C THR A 138 -8.26 -12.61 3.91
N LEU A 139 -6.99 -12.24 4.01
CA LEU A 139 -6.36 -11.14 3.32
C LEU A 139 -5.34 -11.71 2.32
N VAL A 140 -5.42 -11.30 1.06
CA VAL A 140 -4.48 -11.71 0.01
C VAL A 140 -3.99 -10.49 -0.75
N CYS A 141 -2.69 -10.37 -0.98
CA CYS A 141 -2.10 -9.34 -1.83
C CYS A 141 -1.25 -10.01 -2.91
N ALA A 142 -1.64 -9.82 -4.17
CA ALA A 142 -0.90 -10.25 -5.33
C ALA A 142 -0.41 -9.01 -6.11
N ARG A 143 0.88 -8.97 -6.43
CA ARG A 143 1.48 -7.88 -7.19
C ARG A 143 2.01 -8.40 -8.52
N LEU A 144 1.79 -7.63 -9.57
CA LEU A 144 2.36 -7.86 -10.91
C LEU A 144 3.22 -6.64 -11.25
N ALA A 145 4.54 -6.79 -11.16
CA ALA A 145 5.48 -5.74 -11.53
C ALA A 145 5.68 -5.67 -13.05
N HIS A 146 6.08 -4.50 -13.54
CA HIS A 146 6.62 -4.38 -14.89
C HIS A 146 7.91 -5.24 -15.01
N PRO A 147 8.14 -5.92 -16.14
CA PRO A 147 9.39 -6.64 -16.38
C PRO A 147 10.61 -5.75 -16.15
N GLY A 148 11.61 -6.25 -15.42
CA GLY A 148 12.81 -5.47 -15.04
C GLY A 148 12.63 -4.54 -13.82
N ARG A 149 11.44 -4.49 -13.22
CA ARG A 149 11.11 -3.69 -12.01
C ARG A 149 10.57 -4.56 -10.86
N THR A 150 11.00 -5.82 -10.77
CA THR A 150 10.45 -6.78 -9.78
C THR A 150 10.68 -6.36 -8.33
N THR A 151 11.79 -5.67 -8.05
CA THR A 151 12.11 -5.13 -6.72
C THR A 151 11.07 -4.14 -6.20
N ASP A 152 10.31 -3.49 -7.08
CA ASP A 152 9.27 -2.55 -6.69
C ASP A 152 8.11 -3.27 -6.01
N ALA A 153 7.79 -4.48 -6.45
CA ALA A 153 6.75 -5.31 -5.85
C ALA A 153 7.14 -5.90 -4.48
N GLU A 154 8.44 -5.98 -4.16
CA GLU A 154 8.94 -6.54 -2.90
C GLU A 154 9.00 -5.51 -1.77
N ARG A 155 8.84 -4.22 -2.07
CA ARG A 155 8.92 -3.15 -1.06
C ARG A 155 7.85 -3.35 0.04
N PRO A 156 8.22 -3.24 1.33
CA PRO A 156 7.32 -3.41 2.46
C PRO A 156 6.51 -2.12 2.70
N VAL A 157 5.72 -1.74 1.69
CA VAL A 157 4.83 -0.59 1.68
C VAL A 157 3.44 -1.07 1.27
N GLY A 158 2.40 -0.50 1.87
CA GLY A 158 1.02 -0.71 1.50
C GLY A 158 0.25 0.59 1.57
N SER A 159 -0.73 0.77 0.70
CA SER A 159 -1.68 1.87 0.82
C SER A 159 -3.06 1.39 0.37
N LEU A 160 -4.11 2.00 0.89
CA LEU A 160 -5.45 1.89 0.33
C LEU A 160 -6.10 3.27 0.45
N CYS A 161 -6.75 3.74 -0.62
CA CYS A 161 -7.41 5.04 -0.68
C CYS A 161 -8.76 4.85 -1.36
N LEU A 162 -9.86 5.01 -0.61
CA LEU A 162 -11.21 4.83 -1.12
C LEU A 162 -11.99 6.13 -1.01
N PRO A 163 -12.75 6.50 -2.04
CA PRO A 163 -13.70 7.60 -1.91
C PRO A 163 -14.82 7.23 -0.94
N ALA A 164 -15.50 8.24 -0.41
CA ALA A 164 -16.79 8.08 0.23
C ALA A 164 -17.76 7.28 -0.65
N GLU A 165 -18.67 6.53 -0.02
CA GLU A 165 -19.56 5.63 -0.74
C GLU A 165 -20.49 6.40 -1.70
N GLY A 166 -20.50 6.01 -2.98
CA GLY A 166 -21.24 6.69 -4.04
C GLY A 166 -20.47 7.81 -4.74
N GLU A 167 -19.32 8.22 -4.21
CA GLU A 167 -18.51 9.29 -4.80
C GLU A 167 -17.52 8.76 -5.84
N ARG A 168 -17.24 9.59 -6.86
CA ARG A 168 -16.24 9.28 -7.89
C ARG A 168 -14.87 9.90 -7.61
N HIS A 169 -14.85 10.95 -6.80
CA HIS A 169 -13.67 11.73 -6.47
C HIS A 169 -13.34 11.46 -5.00
N CYS A 170 -12.06 11.25 -4.69
CA CYS A 170 -11.58 11.08 -3.33
C CYS A 170 -10.79 12.34 -2.94
N GLY A 171 -11.22 12.99 -1.87
CA GLY A 171 -10.52 14.11 -1.22
C GLY A 171 -9.23 13.68 -0.52
N ASP A 172 -9.05 12.38 -0.28
CA ASP A 172 -7.81 11.85 0.27
C ASP A 172 -6.77 11.50 -0.80
N ALA A 173 -5.50 11.46 -0.38
CA ALA A 173 -4.44 10.81 -1.15
C ALA A 173 -3.32 10.27 -0.26
N ALA A 174 -2.57 9.30 -0.79
CA ALA A 174 -1.33 8.82 -0.19
C ALA A 174 -0.22 8.72 -1.23
N ALA A 175 1.03 8.85 -0.77
CA ALA A 175 2.21 8.65 -1.59
C ALA A 175 3.38 8.12 -0.75
N VAL A 176 4.27 7.35 -1.38
CA VAL A 176 5.53 6.91 -0.75
C VAL A 176 6.69 7.15 -1.70
N ALA A 177 7.75 7.73 -1.17
CA ALA A 177 9.04 7.89 -1.85
C ALA A 177 10.10 7.09 -1.12
N PHE A 178 10.98 6.43 -1.88
CA PHE A 178 12.18 5.79 -1.35
C PHE A 178 13.38 6.60 -1.83
N THR A 179 14.15 7.10 -0.87
CA THR A 179 15.37 7.85 -1.14
C THR A 179 16.51 7.30 -0.27
N ASP A 180 17.70 7.86 -0.40
CA ASP A 180 18.85 7.49 0.43
C ASP A 180 18.62 7.81 1.92
N ARG A 181 17.66 8.68 2.24
CA ARG A 181 17.25 9.01 3.61
C ARG A 181 16.25 8.01 4.20
N GLY A 182 15.90 6.96 3.46
CA GLY A 182 14.88 5.97 3.82
C GLY A 182 13.50 6.27 3.23
N PRO A 183 12.50 5.43 3.50
CA PRO A 183 11.17 5.65 2.98
C PRO A 183 10.49 6.84 3.67
N THR A 184 9.84 7.68 2.86
CA THR A 184 8.99 8.78 3.31
C THR A 184 7.56 8.53 2.83
N ALA A 185 6.60 8.52 3.76
CA ALA A 185 5.19 8.34 3.49
C ALA A 185 4.43 9.65 3.72
N LEU A 186 3.46 9.91 2.84
CA LEU A 186 2.55 11.03 2.88
C LEU A 186 1.11 10.48 2.94
N ALA A 187 0.29 11.06 3.81
CA ALA A 187 -1.16 10.99 3.74
C ALA A 187 -1.74 12.41 3.75
N VAL A 188 -2.77 12.62 2.93
CA VAL A 188 -3.44 13.91 2.72
C VAL A 188 -4.94 13.69 2.80
N ASP A 189 -5.63 14.61 3.46
CA ASP A 189 -7.08 14.75 3.53
C ASP A 189 -7.41 16.18 3.08
N GLY A 190 -7.92 16.33 1.86
CA GLY A 190 -8.33 17.59 1.29
C GLY A 190 -9.67 18.05 1.88
N LEU A 191 -9.79 19.32 2.27
CA LEU A 191 -10.96 19.77 3.01
C LEU A 191 -12.29 19.57 2.27
N GLY A 192 -13.21 18.83 2.89
CA GLY A 192 -14.52 18.49 2.35
C GLY A 192 -14.46 17.25 1.45
N HIS A 193 -15.35 17.14 0.47
CA HIS A 193 -15.38 16.01 -0.46
C HIS A 193 -15.52 16.48 -1.91
N GLY A 194 -15.34 15.56 -2.85
CA GLY A 194 -15.52 15.81 -4.28
C GLY A 194 -14.26 16.35 -4.98
N ALA A 195 -14.47 16.91 -6.19
CA ALA A 195 -13.38 17.26 -7.10
C ALA A 195 -12.41 18.33 -6.56
N GLU A 196 -12.90 19.30 -5.78
CA GLU A 196 -12.06 20.37 -5.22
C GLU A 196 -11.15 19.86 -4.08
N ALA A 197 -11.65 18.94 -3.25
CA ALA A 197 -10.84 18.26 -2.24
C ALA A 197 -9.78 17.37 -2.90
N GLU A 198 -10.18 16.61 -3.92
CA GLU A 198 -9.25 15.79 -4.71
C GLU A 198 -8.15 16.65 -5.37
N GLU A 199 -8.49 17.82 -5.88
CA GLU A 199 -7.50 18.73 -6.47
C GLU A 199 -6.45 19.19 -5.45
N ALA A 200 -6.88 19.55 -4.23
CA ALA A 200 -5.99 19.92 -3.14
C ALA A 200 -5.05 18.76 -2.75
N ALA A 201 -5.60 17.55 -2.59
CA ALA A 201 -4.82 16.37 -2.25
C ALA A 201 -3.81 16.00 -3.35
N ARG A 202 -4.23 16.04 -4.62
CA ARG A 202 -3.34 15.82 -5.76
C ARG A 202 -2.25 16.88 -5.84
N ALA A 203 -2.54 18.15 -5.51
CA ALA A 203 -1.53 19.21 -5.47
C ALA A 203 -0.46 18.94 -4.40
N ALA A 204 -0.87 18.46 -3.23
CA ALA A 204 0.05 18.06 -2.17
C ALA A 204 0.94 16.88 -2.58
N VAL A 205 0.36 15.83 -3.19
CA VAL A 205 1.12 14.68 -3.72
C VAL A 205 2.13 15.10 -4.80
N ARG A 206 1.73 16.01 -5.72
CA ARG A 206 2.67 16.57 -6.72
C ARG A 206 3.81 17.34 -6.05
N CYS A 207 3.53 18.08 -4.97
CA CYS A 207 4.58 18.77 -4.21
C CYS A 207 5.55 17.78 -3.57
N PHE A 208 5.04 16.73 -2.94
CA PHE A 208 5.82 15.68 -2.31
C PHE A 208 6.77 14.98 -3.30
N HIS A 209 6.28 14.59 -4.48
CA HIS A 209 7.12 13.92 -5.49
C HIS A 209 8.20 14.82 -6.10
N ARG A 210 8.05 16.16 -6.05
CA ARG A 210 9.11 17.08 -6.51
C ARG A 210 10.22 17.27 -5.47
N LEU A 211 9.93 17.01 -4.20
CA LEU A 211 10.82 17.29 -3.07
C LEU A 211 10.91 16.08 -2.11
N PRO A 212 11.15 14.84 -2.59
CA PRO A 212 11.07 13.65 -1.74
C PRO A 212 12.14 13.61 -0.64
N ASP A 213 13.27 14.29 -0.86
CA ASP A 213 14.41 14.37 0.07
C ASP A 213 14.45 15.63 0.94
N ALA A 214 13.58 16.60 0.66
CA ALA A 214 13.54 17.85 1.42
C ALA A 214 13.33 17.57 2.91
N ASP A 215 13.81 18.49 3.75
CA ASP A 215 13.47 18.45 5.16
C ASP A 215 11.97 18.67 5.33
N LEU A 216 11.37 18.00 6.32
CA LEU A 216 9.91 18.00 6.45
C LEU A 216 9.33 19.42 6.57
N PRO A 217 9.92 20.38 7.30
CA PRO A 217 9.41 21.75 7.35
C PRO A 217 9.41 22.44 5.98
N ASP A 218 10.43 22.22 5.16
CA ASP A 218 10.50 22.81 3.81
C ASP A 218 9.48 22.20 2.87
N LEU A 219 9.23 20.89 2.99
CA LEU A 219 8.17 20.20 2.26
C LEU A 219 6.81 20.78 2.63
N PHE A 220 6.54 21.01 3.92
CA PHE A 220 5.30 21.66 4.38
C PHE A 220 5.19 23.10 3.92
N ALA A 221 6.29 23.88 3.93
CA ALA A 221 6.28 25.25 3.41
C ALA A 221 5.98 25.28 1.89
N ALA A 222 6.54 24.34 1.13
CA ALA A 222 6.25 24.19 -0.30
C ALA A 222 4.79 23.76 -0.55
N ALA A 223 4.29 22.78 0.20
CA ALA A 223 2.91 22.33 0.13
C ALA A 223 1.94 23.46 0.50
N HIS A 224 2.21 24.21 1.56
CA HIS A 224 1.41 25.36 1.97
C HIS A 224 1.30 26.39 0.86
N ARG A 225 2.41 26.76 0.20
CA ARG A 225 2.36 27.67 -0.96
C ARG A 225 1.55 27.08 -2.13
N ALA A 226 1.72 25.80 -2.41
CA ALA A 226 1.03 25.12 -3.51
C ALA A 226 -0.48 25.01 -3.30
N LEU A 227 -0.95 24.97 -2.05
CA LEU A 227 -2.36 24.81 -1.69
C LEU A 227 -3.09 26.15 -1.39
N ARG A 228 -2.42 27.31 -1.50
CA ARG A 228 -3.02 28.63 -1.15
C ARG A 228 -4.31 29.00 -1.88
N HIS A 229 -4.50 28.44 -3.06
CA HIS A 229 -5.66 28.71 -3.92
C HIS A 229 -6.56 27.47 -4.10
N SER A 230 -6.41 26.47 -3.24
CA SER A 230 -7.31 25.32 -3.16
C SER A 230 -8.12 25.38 -1.86
N ARG A 231 -8.91 24.34 -1.58
CA ARG A 231 -9.56 24.17 -0.28
C ARG A 231 -8.60 24.00 0.89
N GLY A 232 -7.31 23.76 0.62
CA GLY A 232 -6.35 23.33 1.63
C GLY A 232 -6.55 21.87 2.03
N ALA A 233 -5.69 21.39 2.91
CA ALA A 233 -5.69 19.99 3.35
C ALA A 233 -5.08 19.81 4.73
N ALA A 234 -5.49 18.75 5.42
CA ALA A 234 -4.70 18.12 6.46
C ALA A 234 -3.63 17.20 5.83
N ILE A 235 -2.40 17.27 6.33
CA ILE A 235 -1.26 16.55 5.79
C ILE A 235 -0.46 15.94 6.92
N GLY A 236 -0.12 14.65 6.78
CA GLY A 236 0.87 13.97 7.61
C GLY A 236 2.00 13.42 6.75
N VAL A 237 3.24 13.67 7.17
CA VAL A 237 4.44 13.12 6.53
C VAL A 237 5.30 12.42 7.58
N LEU A 238 5.75 11.22 7.24
CA LEU A 238 6.57 10.39 8.09
C LEU A 238 7.78 9.88 7.30
N ARG A 239 8.98 10.07 7.84
CA ARG A 239 10.22 9.54 7.28
C ARG A 239 10.81 8.51 8.24
N LEU A 240 10.97 7.27 7.77
CA LEU A 240 11.56 6.20 8.55
C LEU A 240 13.05 6.09 8.27
N ARG A 241 13.83 5.94 9.32
CA ARG A 241 15.22 5.48 9.32
C ARG A 241 15.30 4.17 10.12
N ASP A 242 16.51 3.62 10.25
CA ASP A 242 16.70 2.31 10.87
C ASP A 242 16.25 2.26 12.34
N ASP A 243 16.47 3.33 13.09
CA ASP A 243 16.25 3.44 14.54
C ASP A 243 15.38 4.63 14.95
N THR A 244 14.98 5.46 13.97
CA THR A 244 14.29 6.72 14.20
C THR A 244 13.19 6.97 13.18
N VAL A 245 12.14 7.64 13.64
CA VAL A 245 11.04 8.12 12.81
C VAL A 245 10.89 9.62 13.00
N ASP A 246 10.96 10.37 11.91
CA ASP A 246 10.62 11.79 11.89
C ASP A 246 9.17 11.93 11.40
N TYR A 247 8.32 12.58 12.18
CA TYR A 247 6.95 12.91 11.81
C TYR A 247 6.71 14.42 11.84
N CYS A 248 6.07 14.94 10.80
CA CYS A 248 5.53 16.28 10.76
C CYS A 248 4.09 16.20 10.24
N GLY A 249 3.15 16.86 10.91
CA GLY A 249 1.75 16.81 10.53
C GLY A 249 1.01 18.08 10.90
N VAL A 250 0.05 18.45 10.06
CA VAL A 250 -0.89 19.56 10.27
C VAL A 250 -2.29 19.03 9.96
N GLY A 251 -3.21 19.23 10.90
CA GLY A 251 -4.58 18.72 10.83
C GLY A 251 -4.78 17.36 11.52
N ASN A 252 -5.80 16.65 11.05
CA ASN A 252 -6.37 15.42 11.61
C ASN A 252 -5.73 14.12 11.08
N VAL A 253 -4.69 14.16 10.23
CA VAL A 253 -3.97 12.95 9.81
C VAL A 253 -3.23 12.33 11.01
N ARG A 254 -3.49 11.04 11.24
CA ARG A 254 -3.02 10.29 12.42
C ARG A 254 -1.89 9.34 12.06
N VAL A 255 -1.08 9.01 13.06
CA VAL A 255 -0.01 8.01 12.98
C VAL A 255 -0.14 7.00 14.09
N ALA A 256 0.08 5.73 13.76
CA ALA A 256 0.36 4.66 14.72
C ALA A 256 1.71 4.00 14.39
N LEU A 257 2.57 3.83 15.40
CA LEU A 257 3.81 3.07 15.29
C LEU A 257 3.60 1.72 15.98
N LEU A 258 3.81 0.64 15.25
CA LEU A 258 3.46 -0.71 15.66
C LEU A 258 4.71 -1.56 15.87
N SER A 259 4.70 -2.33 16.95
CA SER A 259 5.50 -3.54 17.11
C SER A 259 4.63 -4.76 16.75
N PRO A 260 5.21 -5.97 16.66
CA PRO A 260 4.42 -7.20 16.47
C PRO A 260 3.41 -7.49 17.58
N ASP A 261 3.53 -6.83 18.74
CA ASP A 261 2.79 -7.13 19.96
C ASP A 261 1.98 -5.95 20.51
N ASP A 262 2.31 -4.71 20.12
CA ASP A 262 1.64 -3.52 20.67
C ASP A 262 1.70 -2.29 19.74
N VAL A 263 0.85 -1.29 20.02
CA VAL A 263 0.94 0.07 19.47
C VAL A 263 1.88 0.90 20.35
N VAL A 264 3.12 1.04 19.88
CA VAL A 264 4.22 1.72 20.59
C VAL A 264 3.95 3.21 20.80
N ARG A 265 3.37 3.87 19.79
CA ARG A 265 3.04 5.31 19.81
C ARG A 265 1.85 5.63 18.93
N ARG A 266 1.08 6.64 19.34
CA ARG A 266 0.05 7.30 18.54
C ARG A 266 0.36 8.79 18.46
N LEU A 267 0.26 9.38 17.27
CA LEU A 267 0.56 10.78 17.04
C LEU A 267 -0.51 11.41 16.15
N SER A 268 -0.71 12.73 16.27
CA SER A 268 -1.60 13.53 15.43
C SER A 268 -0.94 14.85 15.03
N GLY A 269 -1.36 15.44 13.91
CA GLY A 269 -0.85 16.74 13.47
C GLY A 269 -1.12 17.88 14.45
N GLN A 270 -0.42 19.00 14.25
CA GLN A 270 -0.75 20.28 14.88
C GLN A 270 -2.09 20.79 14.33
N PRO A 271 -2.94 21.46 15.14
CA PRO A 271 -4.15 22.09 14.63
C PRO A 271 -3.82 23.10 13.52
N GLY A 272 -4.51 23.00 12.38
CA GLY A 272 -4.34 23.90 11.25
C GLY A 272 -4.63 23.22 9.92
N VAL A 273 -4.59 24.01 8.84
CA VAL A 273 -4.85 23.59 7.47
C VAL A 273 -3.72 24.05 6.56
N VAL A 274 -3.08 23.12 5.86
CA VAL A 274 -2.06 23.43 4.85
C VAL A 274 -2.73 24.12 3.67
N GLY A 275 -2.19 25.25 3.23
CA GLY A 275 -2.83 26.15 2.24
C GLY A 275 -3.62 27.30 2.85
N TRP A 276 -3.94 27.26 4.16
CA TRP A 276 -4.71 28.32 4.82
C TRP A 276 -4.05 28.83 6.10
N ASN A 277 -4.36 28.26 7.26
CA ASN A 277 -3.87 28.68 8.58
C ASN A 277 -2.83 27.70 9.17
N MET A 278 -1.83 27.33 8.36
CA MET A 278 -0.80 26.38 8.78
C MET A 278 0.13 26.98 9.85
N PRO A 279 0.30 26.35 11.02
CA PRO A 279 1.32 26.77 11.99
C PRO A 279 2.74 26.48 11.47
N PRO A 280 3.79 27.04 12.11
CA PRO A 280 5.17 26.65 11.83
C PRO A 280 5.34 25.11 11.97
N PRO A 281 5.75 24.40 10.90
CA PRO A 281 5.83 22.94 10.93
C PRO A 281 6.83 22.45 11.98
N GLN A 282 6.38 21.57 12.88
CA GLN A 282 7.23 20.95 13.89
C GLN A 282 7.48 19.48 13.60
N VAL A 283 8.77 19.12 13.56
CA VAL A 283 9.20 17.73 13.43
C VAL A 283 9.30 17.09 14.80
N ARG A 284 8.57 15.99 15.00
CA ARG A 284 8.75 15.11 16.15
C ARG A 284 9.60 13.92 15.74
N ARG A 285 10.79 13.82 16.34
CA ARG A 285 11.71 12.69 16.18
C ARG A 285 11.50 11.68 17.31
N LEU A 286 11.29 10.42 16.95
CA LEU A 286 11.03 9.33 17.88
C LEU A 286 12.02 8.21 17.63
N SER A 287 12.62 7.69 18.70
CA SER A 287 13.39 6.44 18.63
C SER A 287 12.43 5.25 18.56
N VAL A 288 12.70 4.32 17.64
CA VAL A 288 11.88 3.12 17.41
C VAL A 288 12.76 1.88 17.28
N PRO A 289 12.28 0.71 17.74
CA PRO A 289 12.97 -0.54 17.48
C PRO A 289 13.07 -0.84 15.97
N ALA A 290 14.12 -1.58 15.58
CA ALA A 290 14.21 -2.13 14.23
C ALA A 290 13.00 -3.01 13.92
N GLY A 291 12.47 -2.91 12.71
CA GLY A 291 11.29 -3.67 12.28
C GLY A 291 9.95 -3.05 12.69
N THR A 292 9.91 -1.84 13.26
CA THR A 292 8.67 -1.07 13.46
C THR A 292 7.94 -0.86 12.13
N THR A 293 6.62 -1.06 12.16
CA THR A 293 5.70 -0.69 11.09
C THR A 293 5.02 0.62 11.45
N ALA A 294 5.15 1.64 10.60
CA ALA A 294 4.42 2.89 10.75
C ALA A 294 3.17 2.88 9.88
N VAL A 295 2.06 3.38 10.41
CA VAL A 295 0.80 3.60 9.70
C VAL A 295 0.46 5.07 9.78
N LEU A 296 0.14 5.69 8.64
CA LEU A 296 -0.55 6.98 8.57
C LEU A 296 -1.96 6.72 8.05
N HIS A 297 -2.95 7.41 8.59
CA HIS A 297 -4.30 7.36 8.07
C HIS A 297 -5.05 8.67 8.25
N THR A 298 -6.00 8.92 7.36
CA THR A 298 -6.97 10.03 7.44
C THR A 298 -8.04 9.72 8.49
N ASP A 299 -8.87 10.69 8.85
CA ASP A 299 -9.89 10.52 9.89
C ASP A 299 -11.11 9.71 9.44
N GLY A 300 -11.29 9.52 8.13
CA GLY A 300 -12.20 8.51 7.58
C GLY A 300 -11.88 7.08 7.98
N VAL A 301 -10.72 6.81 8.59
CA VAL A 301 -10.41 5.54 9.29
C VAL A 301 -10.54 5.72 10.80
N ASP A 302 -11.41 4.95 11.43
CA ASP A 302 -11.75 5.04 12.86
C ASP A 302 -10.55 4.72 13.76
N GLN A 303 -10.00 5.74 14.41
CA GLN A 303 -8.85 5.63 15.34
C GLN A 303 -9.01 4.62 16.48
N ARG A 304 -10.23 4.13 16.76
CA ARG A 304 -10.46 3.10 17.80
C ARG A 304 -9.72 1.79 17.48
N TRP A 305 -9.40 1.51 16.21
CA TRP A 305 -8.61 0.34 15.83
C TRP A 305 -7.28 0.25 16.61
N ALA A 306 -6.69 1.39 16.98
CA ALA A 306 -5.38 1.46 17.64
C ALA A 306 -5.46 1.54 19.18
N ARG A 307 -6.66 1.42 19.78
CA ARG A 307 -6.84 1.43 21.25
C ARG A 307 -6.60 0.05 21.87
N ASP A 308 -7.15 -0.97 21.22
CA ASP A 308 -7.03 -2.38 21.61
C ASP A 308 -6.95 -3.23 20.34
N PRO A 309 -5.80 -3.20 19.65
CA PRO A 309 -5.67 -3.85 18.35
C PRO A 309 -5.53 -5.36 18.50
N GLU A 310 -6.27 -6.10 17.68
CA GLU A 310 -6.12 -7.54 17.55
C GLU A 310 -4.67 -7.93 17.19
N PRO A 311 -4.04 -8.93 17.85
CA PRO A 311 -2.67 -9.36 17.53
C PRO A 311 -2.48 -9.76 16.07
N PHE A 312 -3.53 -10.26 15.42
CA PHE A 312 -3.52 -10.56 13.99
C PHE A 312 -3.25 -9.32 13.14
N LEU A 313 -3.89 -8.20 13.47
CA LEU A 313 -3.75 -6.92 12.77
C LEU A 313 -2.32 -6.39 12.89
N LEU A 314 -1.74 -6.41 14.09
CA LEU A 314 -0.38 -5.91 14.38
C LEU A 314 0.71 -6.65 13.58
N ARG A 315 0.47 -7.93 13.26
CA ARG A 315 1.42 -8.79 12.56
C ARG A 315 1.19 -8.83 11.04
N LEU A 316 0.23 -8.06 10.53
CA LEU A 316 0.03 -7.96 9.10
C LEU A 316 1.20 -7.23 8.43
N PRO A 317 1.66 -7.73 7.27
CA PRO A 317 2.61 -6.98 6.45
C PRO A 317 1.94 -5.71 5.91
N PRO A 318 2.71 -4.65 5.59
CA PRO A 318 2.17 -3.33 5.26
C PRO A 318 1.03 -3.29 4.21
N PRO A 319 1.09 -4.03 3.08
CA PRO A 319 -0.01 -4.07 2.09
C PRO A 319 -1.34 -4.54 2.69
N LEU A 320 -1.27 -5.58 3.53
CA LEU A 320 -2.44 -6.16 4.15
C LEU A 320 -2.91 -5.36 5.35
N LEU A 321 -1.99 -4.70 6.07
CA LEU A 321 -2.32 -3.83 7.19
C LEU A 321 -3.14 -2.61 6.73
N ALA A 322 -2.64 -1.85 5.75
CA ALA A 322 -3.37 -0.70 5.21
C ALA A 322 -4.77 -1.10 4.70
N THR A 323 -4.84 -2.26 4.04
CA THR A 323 -6.10 -2.81 3.55
C THR A 323 -7.04 -3.19 4.67
N ALA A 324 -6.57 -3.91 5.69
CA ALA A 324 -7.40 -4.33 6.82
C ALA A 324 -7.98 -3.13 7.57
N LEU A 325 -7.18 -2.06 7.72
CA LEU A 325 -7.63 -0.82 8.35
C LEU A 325 -8.75 -0.15 7.56
N VAL A 326 -8.57 0.09 6.27
CA VAL A 326 -9.59 0.76 5.46
C VAL A 326 -10.79 -0.14 5.21
N HIS A 327 -10.62 -1.45 5.04
CA HIS A 327 -11.74 -2.39 4.86
C HIS A 327 -12.58 -2.54 6.13
N GLY A 328 -11.93 -2.60 7.30
CA GLY A 328 -12.58 -2.91 8.58
C GLY A 328 -13.08 -1.70 9.36
N PHE A 329 -12.41 -0.55 9.22
CA PHE A 329 -12.58 0.59 10.12
C PHE A 329 -12.92 1.91 9.41
N ARG A 330 -13.22 1.88 8.10
CA ARG A 330 -13.64 3.11 7.39
C ARG A 330 -15.03 3.60 7.80
N HIS A 331 -15.22 4.91 7.77
CA HIS A 331 -16.53 5.55 7.75
C HIS A 331 -17.06 5.58 6.30
N SER A 332 -18.29 5.12 6.07
CA SER A 332 -18.82 5.01 4.70
C SER A 332 -19.08 6.35 4.02
N ARG A 333 -19.37 7.39 4.80
CA ARG A 333 -19.68 8.75 4.34
C ARG A 333 -18.46 9.63 4.14
N ASP A 334 -17.27 9.08 4.34
CA ASP A 334 -16.03 9.83 4.32
C ASP A 334 -15.02 9.15 3.41
N ASP A 335 -14.11 9.96 2.86
CA ASP A 335 -12.94 9.46 2.16
C ASP A 335 -12.04 8.74 3.17
N ALA A 336 -11.47 7.60 2.80
CA ALA A 336 -10.72 6.77 3.74
C ALA A 336 -9.40 6.29 3.14
N THR A 337 -8.31 6.75 3.75
CA THR A 337 -6.96 6.43 3.29
C THR A 337 -6.06 5.98 4.43
N ALA A 338 -5.33 4.89 4.18
CA ALA A 338 -4.24 4.44 5.04
C ALA A 338 -3.00 4.12 4.20
N VAL A 339 -1.83 4.42 4.75
CA VAL A 339 -0.54 3.99 4.21
C VAL A 339 0.28 3.37 5.34
N ALA A 340 0.82 2.19 5.09
CA ALA A 340 1.67 1.47 6.01
C ALA A 340 3.05 1.27 5.39
N VAL A 341 4.10 1.52 6.17
CA VAL A 341 5.48 1.32 5.75
C VAL A 341 6.26 0.69 6.89
N LYS A 342 7.09 -0.30 6.58
CA LYS A 342 7.99 -0.91 7.57
C LYS A 342 9.38 -0.31 7.46
N THR A 343 10.04 -0.13 8.59
CA THR A 343 11.49 0.17 8.63
C THR A 343 12.26 -0.88 7.81
N PRO A 344 13.29 -0.47 7.05
CA PRO A 344 14.17 -1.43 6.40
C PRO A 344 14.73 -2.41 7.44
N GLN A 345 14.59 -3.71 7.21
CA GLN A 345 15.37 -4.67 7.98
C GLN A 345 16.77 -4.76 7.36
N PRO A 346 17.85 -4.75 8.15
CA PRO A 346 19.14 -5.13 7.63
C PRO A 346 19.01 -6.54 7.04
N GLN A 347 19.38 -6.71 5.77
CA GLN A 347 19.38 -8.03 5.15
C GLN A 347 20.27 -8.95 6.02
N PRO A 348 19.82 -10.16 6.39
CA PRO A 348 20.73 -11.14 6.96
C PRO A 348 21.83 -11.38 5.92
N SER A 349 23.09 -11.17 6.31
CA SER A 349 24.23 -11.50 5.48
C SER A 349 24.10 -12.95 5.04
N GLN A 350 24.03 -13.19 3.73
CA GLN A 350 24.05 -14.55 3.21
C GLN A 350 25.30 -15.25 3.76
N PRO A 351 25.19 -16.45 4.36
CA PRO A 351 26.37 -17.20 4.73
C PRO A 351 27.16 -17.47 3.44
N LYS A 352 28.40 -16.95 3.40
CA LYS A 352 29.36 -17.26 2.33
C LYS A 352 29.42 -18.78 2.22
N THR A 353 29.01 -19.32 1.07
CA THR A 353 29.19 -20.73 0.75
C THR A 353 30.68 -21.06 0.93
N PRO A 354 31.06 -22.05 1.75
CA PRO A 354 32.45 -22.42 1.89
C PRO A 354 32.94 -22.91 0.52
N ARG A 355 34.01 -22.28 0.01
CA ARG A 355 34.74 -22.79 -1.16
C ARG A 355 35.33 -24.14 -0.77
N ILE A 356 34.81 -25.21 -1.34
CA ILE A 356 35.45 -26.53 -1.30
C ILE A 356 36.60 -26.47 -2.30
N GLU A 357 37.83 -26.24 -1.82
CA GLU A 357 39.04 -26.45 -2.61
C GLU A 357 39.23 -27.96 -2.80
N THR A 358 39.21 -28.39 -4.06
CA THR A 358 39.52 -29.79 -4.41
C THR A 358 41.04 -29.94 -4.47
N PRO A 359 41.66 -30.92 -3.78
CA PRO A 359 43.10 -31.09 -3.83
C PRO A 359 43.53 -31.56 -5.23
N GLN A 360 44.45 -30.82 -5.84
CA GLN A 360 45.10 -31.21 -7.09
C GLN A 360 45.85 -32.54 -6.91
N ARG A 361 45.64 -33.49 -7.83
CA ARG A 361 46.40 -34.74 -7.88
C ARG A 361 47.87 -34.45 -8.24
N PRO A 362 48.85 -35.05 -7.57
CA PRO A 362 50.24 -34.96 -7.98
C PRO A 362 50.46 -35.76 -9.28
N ARG A 363 51.35 -35.23 -10.13
CA ARG A 363 51.82 -35.86 -11.38
C ARG A 363 52.80 -36.98 -11.09
#